data_AF-A0A4Z2E0F2-F1
#
_entry.id   AF-A0A4Z2E0F2-F1
#
_cell.length_a   1.000
_cell.length_b   1.000
_cell.length_c   1.000
_cell.angle_alpha   90.00
_cell.angle_beta   90.00
_cell.angle_gamma   90.00
#
_symmetry.space_group_name_H-M   'P 1'
#
loop_
_entity.id
_entity.type
_entity.pdbx_description
1 polymer ?
#
loop_
_entity_poly.entity_id
_entity_poly.type
_entity_poly.pdbx_seq_one_letter_code
_entity_poly.pdbx_strand_id
1 'polypeptide(L)'
;MDIALRVPELVHSHELRFHINKMPRLSSQFLQTHRELRLAHLALSVMTMGYNWQEGENNTVEILPRNLALPYWEVSQRLGLPPILTHADVVLANWRKKDPEG
;
A
#
# COMPACT_ATOMS: atom_id res chain seq x y z
N MET A 1 8.46 3.57 2.12
CA MET A 1 7.73 3.42 3.39
C MET A 1 7.13 4.74 3.88
N ASP A 2 7.79 5.89 3.67
CA ASP A 2 7.32 7.20 4.18
C ASP A 2 5.84 7.52 3.87
N ILE A 3 5.44 7.44 2.60
CA ILE A 3 4.04 7.67 2.20
C ILE A 3 3.08 6.73 2.93
N ALA A 4 3.39 5.42 2.99
CA ALA A 4 2.51 4.42 3.60
C ALA A 4 2.26 4.65 5.10
N LEU A 5 3.26 5.18 5.83
CA LEU A 5 3.13 5.49 7.25
C LEU A 5 2.33 6.77 7.52
N ARG A 6 2.16 7.63 6.50
CA ARG A 6 1.49 8.94 6.59
C ARG A 6 0.18 9.01 5.80
N VAL A 7 -0.34 7.88 5.31
CA VAL A 7 -1.59 7.83 4.54
C VAL A 7 -2.74 8.61 5.21
N PRO A 8 -3.02 8.48 6.53
CA PRO A 8 -4.11 9.23 7.14
C PRO A 8 -3.92 10.76 7.08
N GLU A 9 -2.71 11.24 7.36
CA GLU A 9 -2.34 12.66 7.30
C GLU A 9 -2.50 13.19 5.86
N LEU A 10 -1.94 12.46 4.88
CA LEU A 10 -1.94 12.87 3.48
C LEU A 10 -3.31 12.79 2.82
N VAL A 11 -4.18 11.86 3.26
CA VAL A 11 -5.59 11.84 2.84
C VAL A 11 -6.31 13.06 3.41
N HIS A 12 -6.12 13.35 4.69
CA HIS A 12 -6.74 14.50 5.35
C HIS A 12 -6.31 15.85 4.73
N SER A 13 -5.05 15.97 4.31
CA SER A 13 -4.54 17.17 3.63
C SER A 13 -4.82 17.20 2.12
N HIS A 14 -5.46 16.16 1.55
CA HIS A 14 -5.68 15.97 0.11
C HIS A 14 -4.40 15.89 -0.75
N GLU A 15 -3.26 15.57 -0.14
CA GLU A 15 -1.95 15.54 -0.81
C GLU A 15 -1.49 14.13 -1.22
N LEU A 16 -2.17 13.06 -0.75
CA LEU A 16 -1.73 11.68 -1.00
C LEU A 16 -1.58 11.37 -2.49
N ARG A 17 -2.56 11.75 -3.32
CA ARG A 17 -2.49 11.55 -4.78
C ARG A 17 -1.28 12.25 -5.40
N PHE A 18 -0.96 13.46 -4.96
CA PHE A 18 0.21 14.22 -5.42
C PHE A 18 1.51 13.49 -5.07
N HIS A 19 1.65 13.04 -3.83
CA HIS A 19 2.85 12.30 -3.38
C HIS A 19 3.00 10.97 -4.12
N ILE A 20 1.92 10.22 -4.30
CA ILE A 20 1.95 8.96 -5.04
C ILE A 20 2.34 9.21 -6.49
N ASN A 21 1.79 10.22 -7.17
CA ASN A 21 2.14 10.52 -8.57
C ASN A 21 3.61 10.94 -8.75
N LYS A 22 4.23 11.53 -7.73
CA LYS A 22 5.66 11.92 -7.74
C LYS A 22 6.62 10.83 -7.25
N MET A 23 6.11 9.76 -6.67
CA MET A 23 6.95 8.67 -6.15
C MET A 23 7.69 7.95 -7.30
N PRO A 24 8.98 7.60 -7.15
CA PRO A 24 9.65 6.74 -8.12
C PRO A 24 9.00 5.35 -8.16
N ARG A 25 9.05 4.67 -9.31
CA ARG A 25 8.63 3.25 -9.37
C ARG A 25 9.56 2.43 -8.48
N LEU A 26 8.97 1.71 -7.53
CA LEU A 26 9.70 0.80 -6.66
C LEU A 26 9.93 -0.55 -7.36
N SER A 27 11.05 -1.21 -7.09
CA SER A 27 11.30 -2.57 -7.58
C SER A 27 11.02 -3.59 -6.48
N SER A 28 10.26 -4.64 -6.80
CA SER A 28 9.97 -5.74 -5.89
C SER A 28 11.14 -6.74 -5.77
N GLN A 29 12.16 -6.64 -6.62
CA GLN A 29 13.26 -7.60 -6.72
C GLN A 29 14.10 -7.75 -5.44
N PHE A 30 14.08 -6.75 -4.57
CA PHE A 30 14.84 -6.76 -3.31
C PHE A 30 14.10 -7.41 -2.14
N LEU A 31 12.80 -7.69 -2.30
CA LEU A 31 12.00 -8.40 -1.29
C LEU A 31 12.29 -9.90 -1.43
N GLN A 32 13.01 -10.50 -0.48
CA GLN A 32 13.47 -11.90 -0.58
C GLN A 32 12.60 -12.84 0.26
N THR A 33 12.09 -12.36 1.38
CA THR A 33 11.35 -13.18 2.34
C THR A 33 9.85 -13.01 2.21
N HIS A 34 9.11 -14.02 2.65
CA HIS A 34 7.66 -13.94 2.73
C HIS A 34 7.19 -12.76 3.60
N ARG A 35 7.86 -12.49 4.73
CA ARG A 35 7.52 -11.37 5.62
C ARG A 35 7.69 -10.02 4.95
N GLU A 36 8.77 -9.82 4.20
CA GLU A 36 8.99 -8.59 3.42
C GLU A 36 7.91 -8.40 2.35
N LEU A 37 7.55 -9.47 1.63
CA LEU A 37 6.47 -9.41 0.65
C LEU A 37 5.13 -9.07 1.29
N ARG A 38 4.81 -9.65 2.44
CA ARG A 38 3.57 -9.34 3.19
C ARG A 38 3.52 -7.90 3.66
N LEU A 39 4.62 -7.37 4.18
CA LEU A 39 4.69 -5.96 4.57
C LEU A 39 4.57 -5.02 3.35
N ALA A 40 5.20 -5.38 2.23
CA ALA A 40 5.08 -4.62 1.00
C ALA A 40 3.64 -4.63 0.46
N HIS A 41 2.96 -5.77 0.47
CA HIS A 41 1.55 -5.86 0.04
C HIS A 41 0.63 -5.04 0.95
N LEU A 42 0.82 -5.10 2.27
CA LEU A 42 0.12 -4.22 3.22
C LEU A 42 0.35 -2.73 2.92
N ALA A 43 1.60 -2.30 2.72
CA ALA A 43 1.89 -0.90 2.43
C ALA A 43 1.27 -0.44 1.09
N LEU A 44 1.41 -1.23 0.03
CA LEU A 44 0.90 -0.93 -1.30
C LEU A 44 -0.63 -0.93 -1.35
N SER A 45 -1.27 -1.84 -0.64
CA SER A 45 -2.74 -1.93 -0.55
C SER A 45 -3.35 -0.74 0.21
N VAL A 46 -2.75 -0.33 1.33
CA VAL A 46 -3.20 0.87 2.07
C VAL A 46 -3.02 2.13 1.24
N MET A 47 -1.87 2.30 0.57
CA MET A 47 -1.66 3.43 -0.35
C MET A 47 -2.66 3.42 -1.52
N THR A 48 -2.98 2.24 -2.06
CA THR A 48 -3.97 2.08 -3.14
C THR A 48 -5.37 2.49 -2.68
N MET A 49 -5.81 2.05 -1.51
CA MET A 49 -7.11 2.45 -0.97
C MET A 49 -7.17 3.94 -0.67
N GLY A 50 -6.11 4.51 -0.07
CA GLY A 50 -6.02 5.94 0.16
C GLY A 50 -6.04 6.74 -1.15
N TYR A 51 -5.35 6.28 -2.19
CA TYR A 51 -5.32 6.96 -3.49
C TYR A 51 -6.70 6.98 -4.16
N ASN A 52 -7.36 5.83 -4.23
CA ASN A 52 -8.67 5.69 -4.88
C ASN A 52 -9.73 6.53 -4.16
N TRP A 53 -9.76 6.46 -2.83
CA TRP A 53 -10.85 6.99 -2.00
C TRP A 53 -10.50 8.28 -1.27
N GLN A 54 -9.39 8.96 -1.61
CA GLN A 54 -8.99 10.23 -0.96
C GLN A 54 -10.15 11.24 -0.85
N GLU A 55 -10.94 11.36 -1.93
CA GLU A 55 -12.06 12.30 -2.03
C GLU A 55 -13.42 11.69 -1.67
N GLY A 56 -13.42 10.50 -1.06
CA GLY A 56 -14.63 9.70 -0.86
C GLY A 56 -15.32 9.36 -2.18
N GLU A 57 -16.65 9.45 -2.18
CA GLU A 57 -17.50 9.15 -3.34
C GLU A 57 -17.54 10.27 -4.39
N ASN A 58 -17.03 11.47 -4.08
CA ASN A 58 -17.19 12.66 -4.91
C ASN A 58 -16.23 12.71 -6.12
N ASN A 59 -15.12 11.97 -6.08
CA ASN A 59 -14.11 11.97 -7.13
C ASN A 59 -13.29 10.68 -7.10
N THR A 60 -13.97 9.58 -7.43
CA THR A 60 -13.36 8.25 -7.52
C THR A 60 -12.39 8.19 -8.69
N VAL A 61 -11.26 7.50 -8.49
CA VAL A 61 -10.25 7.29 -9.55
C VAL A 61 -10.37 5.87 -10.09
N GLU A 62 -10.43 5.74 -11.41
CA GLU A 62 -10.51 4.45 -12.09
C GLU A 62 -9.14 3.90 -12.51
N ILE A 63 -8.11 4.73 -12.50
CA ILE A 63 -6.77 4.41 -13.01
C ILE A 63 -5.72 4.63 -11.92
N LEU A 64 -5.06 3.56 -11.49
CA LEU A 64 -3.89 3.66 -10.63
C LEU A 64 -2.64 4.06 -11.42
N PRO A 65 -1.79 4.96 -10.90
CA PRO A 65 -0.56 5.34 -11.56
C PRO A 65 0.43 4.18 -11.56
N ARG A 66 1.20 4.04 -12.66
CA ARG A 66 2.07 2.87 -12.90
C ARG A 66 3.11 2.62 -11.81
N ASN A 67 3.60 3.69 -11.18
CA ASN A 67 4.57 3.63 -10.08
C ASN A 67 4.00 2.98 -8.81
N LEU A 68 2.68 2.93 -8.65
CA LEU A 68 1.98 2.19 -7.59
C LEU A 68 1.41 0.86 -8.10
N ALA A 69 0.78 0.85 -9.28
CA ALA A 69 0.08 -0.31 -9.83
C ALA A 69 1.03 -1.48 -10.13
N LEU A 70 2.20 -1.21 -10.75
CA LEU A 70 3.12 -2.28 -11.16
C LEU A 70 3.77 -2.98 -9.96
N PRO A 71 4.37 -2.28 -8.96
CA PRO A 71 4.91 -2.96 -7.79
C PRO A 71 3.83 -3.72 -7.02
N TYR A 72 2.61 -3.18 -6.95
CA TYR A 72 1.52 -3.84 -6.25
C TYR A 72 1.09 -5.13 -6.95
N TRP A 73 0.96 -5.11 -8.27
CA TRP A 73 0.69 -6.31 -9.06
C TRP A 73 1.82 -7.34 -8.92
N GLU A 74 3.09 -6.94 -9.06
CA GLU A 74 4.24 -7.85 -8.94
C GLU A 74 4.28 -8.56 -7.58
N VAL A 75 4.14 -7.80 -6.48
CA VAL A 75 4.12 -8.36 -5.12
C VAL A 75 2.92 -9.28 -4.92
N SER A 76 1.74 -8.89 -5.44
CA SER A 76 0.52 -9.69 -5.37
C SER A 76 0.68 -11.04 -6.07
N GLN A 77 1.25 -11.05 -7.28
CA GLN A 77 1.55 -12.29 -8.02
C GLN A 77 2.49 -13.21 -7.24
N ARG A 78 3.56 -12.66 -6.65
CA ARG A 78 4.53 -13.44 -5.86
C ARG A 78 3.94 -14.04 -4.59
N LEU A 79 2.90 -13.42 -4.04
CA LEU A 79 2.17 -13.91 -2.86
C LEU A 79 0.98 -14.82 -3.21
N GLY A 80 0.58 -14.92 -4.48
CA GLY A 80 -0.66 -15.57 -4.88
C GLY A 80 -1.92 -14.85 -4.37
N LEU A 81 -1.84 -13.53 -4.16
CA LEU A 81 -2.94 -12.68 -3.72
C LEU A 81 -3.43 -11.78 -4.85
N PRO A 82 -4.68 -11.31 -4.81
CA PRO A 82 -5.12 -10.25 -5.70
C PRO A 82 -4.50 -8.89 -5.31
N PRO A 83 -4.34 -7.96 -6.26
CA PRO A 83 -3.90 -6.59 -5.98
C PRO A 83 -5.07 -5.72 -5.49
N ILE A 84 -5.69 -6.14 -4.39
CA ILE A 84 -6.68 -5.39 -3.62
C ILE A 84 -6.42 -5.59 -2.13
N LEU A 85 -6.74 -4.61 -1.29
CA LEU A 85 -6.60 -4.75 0.16
C LEU A 85 -7.47 -5.92 0.64
N THR A 86 -6.84 -6.90 1.29
CA THR A 86 -7.52 -8.07 1.84
C THR A 86 -7.46 -8.10 3.36
N HIS A 87 -8.28 -8.97 3.96
CA HIS A 87 -8.18 -9.28 5.40
C HIS A 87 -6.78 -9.80 5.79
N ALA A 88 -6.11 -10.53 4.88
CA ALA A 88 -4.77 -11.03 5.12
C ALA A 88 -3.77 -9.88 5.34
N ASP A 89 -4.01 -8.72 4.72
CA ASP A 89 -3.14 -7.57 4.82
C ASP A 89 -3.45 -6.77 6.09
N VAL A 90 -4.67 -6.23 6.18
CA VAL A 90 -5.04 -5.21 7.19
C VAL A 90 -5.27 -5.78 8.59
N VAL A 91 -5.40 -7.10 8.72
CA VAL A 91 -5.58 -7.77 10.02
C VAL A 91 -4.42 -8.73 10.30
N LEU A 92 -4.25 -9.77 9.48
CA LEU A 92 -3.31 -10.85 9.81
C LEU A 92 -1.84 -10.43 9.74
N ALA A 93 -1.50 -9.47 8.88
CA ALA A 93 -0.15 -8.94 8.72
C ALA A 93 0.07 -7.58 9.41
N ASN A 94 -0.99 -6.84 9.71
CA ASN A 94 -0.92 -5.48 10.25
C ASN A 94 -0.99 -5.46 11.79
N TRP A 95 -0.01 -6.08 12.44
CA TRP A 95 0.07 -6.05 13.90
C TRP A 95 1.52 -6.08 14.36
N ARG A 96 1.71 -5.64 15.59
CA ARG A 96 2.93 -5.83 16.36
C ARG A 96 2.56 -5.89 17.84
N LYS A 97 3.34 -6.62 18.63
CA LYS A 97 3.25 -6.44 20.07
C LYS A 97 3.70 -5.03 20.46
N LYS A 98 3.13 -4.49 21.54
CA LYS A 98 3.62 -3.26 22.16
C LYS A 98 4.99 -3.52 22.80
N ASP A 99 5.06 -4.58 23.60
CA ASP A 99 6.29 -5.14 24.17
C ASP A 99 6.60 -6.49 23.49
N PRO A 100 7.76 -6.67 22.83
CA PRO A 100 8.15 -7.94 22.22
C PRO A 100 8.14 -9.13 23.19
N GLU A 101 8.49 -8.89 24.46
CA GLU A 101 8.61 -9.92 25.50
C GLU A 101 7.31 -10.15 26.29
N GLY A 102 6.29 -9.33 26.03
CA GLY A 102 4.98 -9.39 26.71
C GLY A 102 3.99 -10.41 26.19
#